data_AF-A0AAI9HYW4-F1
#
_entry.id   AF-A0AAI9HYW4-F1
#
_cell.length_a   1.000
_cell.length_b   1.000
_cell.length_c   1.000
_cell.angle_alpha   90.00
_cell.angle_beta   90.00
_cell.angle_gamma   90.00
#
_symmetry.space_group_name_H-M   'P 1'
#
loop_
_entity.id
_entity.type
_entity.pdbx_description
1 polymer ?
#
loop_
_entity_poly.entity_id
_entity_poly.type
_entity_poly.pdbx_seq_one_letter_code
_entity_poly.pdbx_strand_id
1 'polypeptide(L)'
;MNKLSETERQAGVQLLSQLKMFNEAVVYFEQHIEPAFWKSFDKCIDRFIKSNNLAGDANYEHKRYCWLAPKNWVIENNNWKYWFETKTTVDEELDYTLAVLAAQGIEQGSFGFEFKLNAAHFGGARKLANYNNSISEKHNEGKEKLIKIGLRDQGKGNYFLPVIIDLKLLCNCWGLNGEFPVEDEVFSPLRDALDTLLEATETLDAMFRDAIETNE
;
A
#
# COMPACT_ATOMS: atom_id res chain seq x y z
N MET A 1 -1.26 -24.94 25.71
CA MET A 1 -0.26 -24.92 24.62
C MET A 1 -0.44 -26.19 23.80
N ASN A 2 -0.66 -26.08 22.50
CA ASN A 2 -0.67 -27.25 21.62
C ASN A 2 0.76 -27.81 21.50
N LYS A 3 0.88 -29.13 21.39
CA LYS A 3 2.18 -29.76 21.13
C LYS A 3 2.61 -29.43 19.70
N LEU A 4 3.87 -29.02 19.54
CA LEU A 4 4.49 -28.82 18.23
C LEU A 4 4.53 -30.14 17.45
N SER A 5 4.28 -30.05 16.14
CA SER A 5 4.49 -31.12 15.17
C SER A 5 5.97 -31.50 15.07
N GLU A 6 6.26 -32.65 14.45
CA GLU A 6 7.65 -33.05 14.17
C GLU A 6 8.35 -32.02 13.26
N THR A 7 7.66 -31.53 12.23
CA THR A 7 8.20 -30.53 11.29
C THR A 7 8.60 -29.23 12.00
N GLU A 8 7.73 -28.70 12.86
CA GLU A 8 8.03 -27.49 13.63
C GLU A 8 9.22 -27.69 14.58
N ARG A 9 9.33 -28.89 15.19
CA ARG A 9 10.49 -29.22 16.04
C ARG A 9 11.79 -29.29 15.23
N GLN A 10 11.77 -29.90 14.04
CA GLN A 10 12.95 -29.97 13.18
C GLN A 10 13.37 -28.59 12.66
N ALA A 11 12.41 -27.72 12.30
CA ALA A 11 12.70 -26.33 11.95
C ALA A 11 13.36 -25.58 13.12
N GLY A 12 12.86 -25.78 14.34
CA GLY A 12 13.46 -25.23 15.55
C GLY A 12 14.91 -25.68 15.76
N VAL A 13 15.21 -26.98 15.57
CA VAL A 13 16.59 -27.50 15.67
C VAL A 13 17.51 -26.83 14.64
N GLN A 14 17.04 -26.65 13.40
CA GLN A 14 17.84 -25.98 12.35
C GLN A 14 18.14 -24.53 12.72
N LEU A 15 17.13 -23.75 13.12
CA LEU A 15 17.30 -22.36 13.55
C LEU A 15 18.28 -22.26 14.73
N LEU A 16 18.12 -23.09 15.76
CA LEU A 16 18.99 -23.08 16.94
C LEU A 16 20.43 -23.51 16.61
N SER A 17 20.62 -24.44 15.67
CA SER A 17 21.96 -24.85 15.23
C SER A 17 22.73 -23.75 14.50
N GLN A 18 22.01 -22.78 13.91
CA GLN A 18 22.57 -21.64 13.18
C GLN A 18 22.23 -20.30 13.85
N LEU A 19 21.97 -20.32 15.17
CA LEU A 19 21.37 -19.18 15.88
C LEU A 19 22.17 -17.88 15.72
N LYS A 20 23.51 -17.97 15.70
CA LYS A 20 24.38 -16.81 15.45
C LYS A 20 24.10 -16.19 14.08
N MET A 21 24.09 -16.99 13.02
CA MET A 21 23.85 -16.53 11.65
C MET A 21 22.44 -15.97 11.51
N PHE A 22 21.43 -16.62 12.11
CA PHE A 22 20.06 -16.10 12.15
C PHE A 22 20.02 -14.70 12.80
N ASN A 23 20.63 -14.54 13.98
CA ASN A 23 20.66 -13.26 14.66
C ASN A 23 21.39 -12.18 13.84
N GLU A 24 22.55 -12.51 13.27
CA GLU A 24 23.29 -11.58 12.40
C GLU A 24 22.48 -11.18 11.16
N ALA A 25 21.74 -12.11 10.54
CA ALA A 25 20.90 -11.84 9.39
C ALA A 25 19.72 -10.92 9.72
N VAL A 26 19.03 -11.15 10.84
CA VAL A 26 17.93 -10.31 11.30
C VAL A 26 18.42 -8.88 11.58
N VAL A 27 19.51 -8.75 12.34
CA VAL A 27 20.10 -7.44 12.64
C VAL A 27 20.53 -6.72 11.36
N TYR A 28 21.18 -7.42 10.42
CA TYR A 28 21.62 -6.83 9.16
C TYR A 28 20.42 -6.39 8.30
N PHE A 29 19.37 -7.19 8.27
CA PHE A 29 18.14 -6.86 7.55
C PHE A 29 17.52 -5.57 8.08
N GLU A 30 17.31 -5.47 9.40
CA GLU A 30 16.67 -4.31 10.04
C GLU A 30 17.53 -3.03 9.98
N GLN A 31 18.86 -3.15 10.04
CA GLN A 31 19.75 -1.99 10.07
C GLN A 31 20.17 -1.50 8.68
N HIS A 32 20.17 -2.37 7.67
CA HIS A 32 20.74 -2.05 6.36
C HIS A 32 19.76 -2.26 5.21
N ILE A 33 19.18 -3.46 5.08
CA ILE A 33 18.37 -3.80 3.91
C ILE A 33 17.04 -3.05 3.95
N GLU A 34 16.31 -3.16 5.06
CA GLU A 34 14.98 -2.58 5.18
C GLU A 34 15.00 -1.03 5.06
N PRO A 35 15.88 -0.29 5.77
CA PRO A 35 15.94 1.16 5.65
C PRO A 35 16.38 1.61 4.25
N ALA A 36 17.34 0.92 3.63
CA ALA A 36 17.79 1.26 2.28
C ALA A 36 16.67 1.10 1.23
N PHE A 37 15.84 0.06 1.40
CA PHE A 37 14.67 -0.17 0.56
C PHE A 37 13.64 0.95 0.74
N TRP A 38 13.19 1.21 1.97
CA TRP A 38 12.12 2.18 2.23
C TRP A 38 12.52 3.62 1.91
N LYS A 39 13.79 3.98 2.12
CA LYS A 39 14.31 5.28 1.69
C LYS A 39 14.20 5.50 0.17
N SER A 40 14.36 4.43 -0.60
CA SER A 40 14.28 4.49 -2.06
C SER A 40 12.83 4.41 -2.54
N PHE A 41 12.00 3.61 -1.86
CA PHE A 41 10.54 3.63 -2.00
C PHE A 41 9.97 5.04 -1.81
N ASP A 42 10.37 5.74 -0.74
CA ASP A 42 9.94 7.11 -0.44
C ASP A 42 10.36 8.09 -1.54
N LYS A 43 11.60 7.97 -2.04
CA LYS A 43 12.07 8.79 -3.17
C LYS A 43 11.28 8.52 -4.45
N CYS A 44 10.89 7.27 -4.73
CA CYS A 44 10.06 6.94 -5.89
C CYS A 44 8.70 7.65 -5.81
N ILE A 45 8.03 7.58 -4.65
CA ILE A 45 6.74 8.24 -4.44
C ILE A 45 6.89 9.76 -4.47
N ASP A 46 7.89 10.34 -3.79
CA ASP A 46 8.12 11.79 -3.77
C ASP A 46 8.37 12.36 -5.18
N ARG A 47 9.15 11.66 -6.00
CA ARG A 47 9.34 12.02 -7.41
C ARG A 47 8.04 11.96 -8.21
N PHE A 48 7.23 10.94 -7.98
CA PHE A 48 5.93 10.80 -8.63
C PHE A 48 4.97 11.93 -8.24
N ILE A 49 4.86 12.25 -6.95
CA ILE A 49 4.05 13.35 -6.42
C ILE A 49 4.45 14.67 -7.09
N LYS A 50 5.75 14.97 -7.12
CA LYS A 50 6.27 16.22 -7.71
C LYS A 50 6.02 16.29 -9.21
N SER A 51 6.29 15.21 -9.95
CA SER A 51 6.16 15.17 -11.41
C SER A 51 4.71 15.31 -11.87
N ASN A 52 3.77 14.79 -11.09
CA ASN A 52 2.33 14.86 -11.39
C ASN A 52 1.61 16.00 -10.65
N ASN A 53 2.36 16.89 -9.98
CA ASN A 53 1.81 18.05 -9.26
C ASN A 53 0.72 17.67 -8.25
N LEU A 54 0.90 16.56 -7.53
CA LEU A 54 -0.02 16.05 -6.51
C LEU A 54 0.26 16.69 -5.14
N ALA A 55 -0.70 16.59 -4.22
CA ALA A 55 -0.44 16.74 -2.79
C ALA A 55 -0.06 15.39 -2.21
N GLY A 56 0.82 15.36 -1.20
CA GLY A 56 1.19 14.12 -0.54
C GLY A 56 2.41 14.24 0.38
N ASP A 57 2.68 13.15 1.10
CA ASP A 57 3.87 12.96 1.94
C ASP A 57 4.38 11.53 1.74
N ALA A 58 5.65 11.40 1.38
CA ALA A 58 6.33 10.12 1.19
C ALA A 58 7.38 9.95 2.28
N ASN A 59 7.04 9.21 3.32
CA ASN A 59 7.88 9.02 4.50
C ASN A 59 7.57 7.68 5.20
N TYR A 60 7.48 6.61 4.42
CA TYR A 60 7.26 5.27 4.93
C TYR A 60 8.43 4.82 5.82
N GLU A 61 9.67 5.18 5.48
CA GLU A 61 10.87 4.80 6.23
C GLU A 61 10.75 5.15 7.72
N HIS A 62 10.20 6.32 8.05
CA HIS A 62 10.10 6.79 9.45
C HIS A 62 8.68 6.80 10.00
N LYS A 63 7.65 7.06 9.18
CA LYS A 63 6.25 7.12 9.64
C LYS A 63 5.48 5.84 9.40
N ARG A 64 6.03 4.88 8.66
CA ARG A 64 5.35 3.65 8.18
C ARG A 64 4.05 3.98 7.44
N TYR A 65 4.03 5.14 6.78
CA TYR A 65 2.87 5.66 6.07
C TYR A 65 3.28 6.65 4.98
N CYS A 66 2.69 6.51 3.79
CA CYS A 66 2.71 7.49 2.72
C CYS A 66 1.28 7.80 2.27
N TRP A 67 1.06 9.02 1.77
CA TRP A 67 -0.20 9.39 1.15
C TRP A 67 -0.03 10.34 -0.02
N LEU A 68 -1.01 10.31 -0.92
CA LEU A 68 -1.06 11.18 -2.08
C LEU A 68 -2.51 11.45 -2.49
N ALA A 69 -2.74 12.64 -3.05
CA ALA A 69 -4.03 13.05 -3.58
C ALA A 69 -3.84 14.07 -4.73
N PRO A 70 -4.62 13.96 -5.81
CA PRO A 70 -4.88 15.07 -6.72
C PRO A 70 -5.22 16.37 -5.99
N LYS A 71 -4.69 17.50 -6.50
CA LYS A 71 -4.91 18.81 -5.85
C LYS A 71 -6.37 19.24 -5.78
N ASN A 72 -7.20 18.81 -6.73
CA ASN A 72 -8.65 19.07 -6.71
C ASN A 72 -9.40 18.27 -5.63
N TRP A 73 -8.77 17.28 -5.01
CA TRP A 73 -9.31 16.56 -3.85
C TRP A 73 -8.96 17.21 -2.52
N VAL A 74 -8.01 18.15 -2.52
CA VAL A 74 -7.63 18.92 -1.32
C VAL A 74 -8.67 20.00 -1.06
N ILE A 75 -9.11 20.11 0.19
CA ILE A 75 -10.00 21.15 0.72
C ILE A 75 -9.22 22.05 1.68
N GLU A 76 -9.84 23.11 2.18
CA GLU A 76 -9.21 24.09 3.07
C GLU A 76 -8.59 23.43 4.33
N ASN A 77 -7.58 24.10 4.88
CA ASN A 77 -6.84 23.69 6.09
C ASN A 77 -6.08 22.36 5.98
N ASN A 78 -5.49 22.06 4.82
CA ASN A 78 -4.76 20.81 4.56
C ASN A 78 -5.60 19.56 4.86
N ASN A 79 -6.86 19.59 4.46
CA ASN A 79 -7.76 18.45 4.59
C ASN A 79 -8.13 17.97 3.18
N TRP A 80 -8.73 16.81 3.05
CA TRP A 80 -8.95 16.16 1.75
C TRP A 80 -10.34 15.51 1.70
N LYS A 81 -10.98 15.54 0.52
CA LYS A 81 -12.21 14.77 0.26
C LYS A 81 -11.87 13.29 0.16
N TYR A 82 -10.80 13.02 -0.59
CA TYR A 82 -10.29 11.70 -0.90
C TYR A 82 -8.77 11.71 -0.91
N TRP A 83 -8.17 10.56 -0.66
CA TRP A 83 -6.73 10.35 -0.80
C TRP A 83 -6.43 8.88 -1.00
N PHE A 84 -5.24 8.59 -1.50
CA PHE A 84 -4.64 7.28 -1.44
C PHE A 84 -3.63 7.23 -0.32
N GLU A 85 -3.55 6.11 0.39
CA GLU A 85 -2.56 5.88 1.43
C GLU A 85 -2.01 4.46 1.41
N THR A 86 -0.78 4.29 1.85
CA THR A 86 -0.20 2.95 2.00
C THR A 86 -0.92 2.17 3.08
N LYS A 87 -1.20 0.89 2.82
CA LYS A 87 -1.87 -0.02 3.74
C LYS A 87 -1.26 -1.42 3.65
N THR A 88 -1.00 -2.02 4.81
CA THR A 88 -0.82 -3.47 4.95
C THR A 88 -2.12 -4.11 5.45
N THR A 89 -2.45 -5.28 4.91
CA THR A 89 -3.64 -6.06 5.31
C THR A 89 -3.34 -7.19 6.30
N VAL A 90 -2.09 -7.30 6.77
CA VAL A 90 -1.66 -8.30 7.76
C VAL A 90 -1.25 -7.63 9.07
N ASP A 91 -1.03 -8.43 10.10
CA ASP A 91 -0.44 -7.98 11.36
C ASP A 91 1.08 -7.79 11.20
N GLU A 92 1.56 -6.58 11.46
CA GLU A 92 2.99 -6.25 11.39
C GLU A 92 3.81 -6.93 12.49
N GLU A 93 3.16 -7.49 13.53
CA GLU A 93 3.84 -8.28 14.57
C GLU A 93 4.29 -9.66 14.07
N LEU A 94 3.64 -10.18 13.01
CA LEU A 94 3.92 -11.51 12.47
C LEU A 94 4.78 -11.47 11.21
N ASP A 95 4.65 -10.41 10.41
CA ASP A 95 5.34 -10.29 9.13
C ASP A 95 6.06 -8.94 8.98
N TYR A 96 7.33 -9.00 8.57
CA TYR A 96 8.01 -7.81 8.07
C TYR A 96 7.32 -7.31 6.81
N THR A 97 6.98 -6.01 6.74
CA THR A 97 6.26 -5.43 5.60
C THR A 97 6.95 -5.69 4.26
N LEU A 98 8.29 -5.68 4.22
CA LEU A 98 9.05 -5.97 3.00
C LEU A 98 8.87 -7.44 2.55
N ALA A 99 8.69 -8.38 3.48
CA ALA A 99 8.34 -9.76 3.15
C ALA A 99 6.92 -9.85 2.55
N VAL A 100 5.95 -9.12 3.12
CA VAL A 100 4.59 -9.02 2.57
C VAL A 100 4.60 -8.44 1.16
N LEU A 101 5.38 -7.37 0.93
CA LEU A 101 5.56 -6.73 -0.36
C LEU A 101 6.19 -7.68 -1.40
N ALA A 102 7.00 -8.63 -0.97
CA ALA A 102 7.59 -9.66 -1.83
C ALA A 102 6.75 -10.97 -1.91
N ALA A 103 5.52 -10.95 -1.40
CA ALA A 103 4.64 -12.12 -1.29
C ALA A 103 5.26 -13.32 -0.54
N GLN A 104 6.09 -13.03 0.47
CA GLN A 104 6.75 -14.01 1.34
C GLN A 104 6.24 -13.95 2.80
N GLY A 105 5.14 -13.22 3.05
CA GLY A 105 4.51 -13.18 4.36
C GLY A 105 4.00 -14.56 4.79
N ILE A 106 4.04 -14.82 6.09
CA ILE A 106 3.43 -15.99 6.73
C ILE A 106 1.90 -15.86 6.66
N GLU A 107 1.39 -14.65 6.88
CA GLU A 107 -0.02 -14.35 6.77
C GLU A 107 -0.43 -14.12 5.31
N GLN A 108 -1.66 -14.52 4.99
CA GLN A 108 -2.26 -14.20 3.71
C GLN A 108 -2.71 -12.74 3.71
N GLY A 109 -1.87 -11.86 3.18
CA GLY A 109 -2.28 -10.49 2.90
C GLY A 109 -1.38 -9.78 1.91
N SER A 110 -1.48 -8.45 1.89
CA SER A 110 -0.87 -7.62 0.87
C SER A 110 -0.47 -6.27 1.44
N PHE A 111 0.59 -5.72 0.86
CA PHE A 111 0.93 -4.31 0.96
C PHE A 111 0.44 -3.59 -0.31
N GLY A 112 0.04 -2.33 -0.20
CA GLY A 112 -0.38 -1.55 -1.34
C GLY A 112 -0.95 -0.20 -0.96
N PHE A 113 -1.84 0.33 -1.78
CA PHE A 113 -2.51 1.60 -1.56
C PHE A 113 -4.02 1.42 -1.39
N GLU A 114 -4.58 2.01 -0.35
CA GLU A 114 -6.02 2.12 -0.11
C GLU A 114 -6.52 3.51 -0.51
N PHE A 115 -7.59 3.55 -1.31
CA PHE A 115 -8.39 4.74 -1.52
C PHE A 115 -9.29 4.98 -0.31
N LYS A 116 -9.21 6.19 0.26
CA LYS A 116 -9.98 6.59 1.44
C LYS A 116 -10.84 7.81 1.19
N LEU A 117 -11.97 7.80 1.89
CA LEU A 117 -12.98 8.84 1.91
C LEU A 117 -12.95 9.59 3.24
N ASN A 118 -13.00 10.92 3.20
CA ASN A 118 -13.12 11.71 4.41
C ASN A 118 -14.57 11.77 4.86
N ALA A 119 -14.96 10.88 5.76
CA ALA A 119 -16.32 10.83 6.27
C ALA A 119 -16.84 12.19 6.80
N ALA A 120 -15.98 13.04 7.38
CA ALA A 120 -16.38 14.36 7.86
C ALA A 120 -16.81 15.28 6.70
N HIS A 121 -16.15 15.19 5.55
CA HIS A 121 -16.52 15.94 4.35
C HIS A 121 -17.89 15.52 3.79
N PHE A 122 -18.22 14.22 3.88
CA PHE A 122 -19.49 13.65 3.41
C PHE A 122 -20.61 13.69 4.46
N GLY A 123 -20.53 14.58 5.44
CA GLY A 123 -21.57 14.75 6.47
C GLY A 123 -21.67 13.60 7.48
N GLY A 124 -20.59 12.84 7.66
CA GLY A 124 -20.40 11.81 8.68
C GLY A 124 -20.48 10.38 8.14
N ALA A 125 -19.94 9.44 8.92
CA ALA A 125 -19.82 8.03 8.54
C ALA A 125 -21.17 7.37 8.16
N ARG A 126 -22.26 7.76 8.83
CA ARG A 126 -23.60 7.24 8.54
C ARG A 126 -24.10 7.66 7.15
N LYS A 127 -23.91 8.93 6.77
CA LYS A 127 -24.31 9.42 5.45
C LYS A 127 -23.49 8.77 4.36
N LEU A 128 -22.18 8.69 4.55
CA LEU A 128 -21.29 8.01 3.62
C LEU A 128 -21.66 6.53 3.45
N ALA A 129 -21.97 5.82 4.54
CA ALA A 129 -22.43 4.44 4.48
C ALA A 129 -23.75 4.29 3.68
N ASN A 130 -24.71 5.20 3.88
CA ASN A 130 -25.95 5.20 3.10
C ASN A 130 -25.69 5.46 1.61
N TYR A 131 -24.83 6.42 1.29
CA TYR A 131 -24.45 6.70 -0.10
C TYR A 131 -23.80 5.48 -0.76
N ASN A 132 -22.84 4.86 -0.07
CA ASN A 132 -22.18 3.65 -0.54
C ASN A 132 -23.13 2.47 -0.76
N ASN A 133 -24.21 2.36 0.02
CA ASN A 133 -25.23 1.34 -0.23
C ASN A 133 -26.07 1.64 -1.47
N SER A 134 -26.22 2.91 -1.85
CA SER A 134 -26.90 3.32 -3.09
C SER A 134 -25.98 3.38 -4.32
N ILE A 135 -24.66 3.43 -4.13
CA ILE A 135 -23.66 3.57 -5.20
C ILE A 135 -23.57 2.32 -6.09
N SER A 136 -23.89 1.15 -5.52
CA SER A 136 -23.76 -0.16 -6.17
C SER A 136 -24.63 -0.29 -7.42
N GLU A 137 -25.75 0.43 -7.50
CA GLU A 137 -26.61 0.45 -8.69
C GLU A 137 -26.26 1.58 -9.66
N LYS A 138 -25.90 2.77 -9.15
CA LYS A 138 -25.70 3.97 -9.97
C LYS A 138 -24.34 4.02 -10.67
N HIS A 139 -23.31 3.40 -10.08
CA HIS A 139 -21.93 3.51 -10.57
C HIS A 139 -21.26 2.15 -10.82
N ASN A 140 -22.04 1.13 -11.18
CA ASN A 140 -21.50 -0.20 -11.47
C ASN A 140 -20.42 -0.17 -12.57
N GLU A 141 -20.60 0.63 -13.61
CA GLU A 141 -19.60 0.80 -14.68
C GLU A 141 -18.26 1.36 -14.15
N GLY A 142 -18.32 2.35 -13.25
CA GLY A 142 -17.13 2.89 -12.60
C GLY A 142 -16.41 1.85 -11.76
N LYS A 143 -17.16 1.06 -10.99
CA LYS A 143 -16.62 -0.06 -10.21
C LYS A 143 -15.94 -1.10 -11.09
N GLU A 144 -16.59 -1.52 -12.18
CA GLU A 144 -16.02 -2.47 -13.14
C GLU A 144 -14.74 -1.94 -13.79
N LYS A 145 -14.70 -0.64 -14.13
CA LYS A 145 -13.50 0.01 -14.64
C LYS A 145 -12.35 -0.03 -13.63
N LEU A 146 -12.61 0.28 -12.36
CA LEU A 146 -11.61 0.22 -11.28
C LEU A 146 -11.08 -1.19 -11.06
N ILE A 147 -11.96 -2.20 -11.07
CA ILE A 147 -11.57 -3.61 -10.94
C ILE A 147 -10.70 -4.04 -12.12
N LYS A 148 -11.04 -3.62 -13.34
CA LYS A 148 -10.31 -3.95 -14.56
C LYS A 148 -8.87 -3.42 -14.54
N ILE A 149 -8.63 -2.26 -13.94
CA ILE A 149 -7.30 -1.68 -13.77
C ILE A 149 -6.58 -2.17 -12.49
N GLY A 150 -7.18 -3.11 -11.75
CA GLY A 150 -6.51 -3.84 -10.66
C GLY A 150 -6.89 -3.44 -9.25
N LEU A 151 -7.79 -2.47 -9.06
CA LEU A 151 -8.27 -2.11 -7.72
C LEU A 151 -9.26 -3.16 -7.20
N ARG A 152 -9.03 -3.63 -5.98
CA ARG A 152 -9.91 -4.55 -5.25
C ARG A 152 -10.96 -3.74 -4.49
N ASP A 153 -12.23 -4.01 -4.73
CA ASP A 153 -13.32 -3.45 -3.92
C ASP A 153 -13.27 -4.06 -2.50
N GLN A 154 -13.12 -3.20 -1.49
CA GLN A 154 -13.12 -3.59 -0.08
C GLN A 154 -14.46 -3.32 0.62
N GLY A 155 -15.46 -2.90 -0.14
CA GLY A 155 -16.75 -2.44 0.35
C GLY A 155 -16.67 -1.05 0.97
N LYS A 156 -17.83 -0.50 1.32
CA LYS A 156 -17.96 0.83 1.96
C LYS A 156 -17.24 1.96 1.17
N GLY A 157 -17.16 1.83 -0.15
CA GLY A 157 -16.53 2.81 -1.03
C GLY A 157 -15.01 2.83 -1.02
N ASN A 158 -14.37 1.90 -0.30
CA ASN A 158 -12.91 1.76 -0.27
C ASN A 158 -12.44 0.82 -1.39
N TYR A 159 -11.30 1.16 -1.98
CA TYR A 159 -10.64 0.36 -3.00
C TYR A 159 -9.18 0.16 -2.63
N PHE A 160 -8.62 -1.01 -2.90
CA PHE A 160 -7.25 -1.34 -2.58
C PHE A 160 -6.47 -1.85 -3.79
N LEU A 161 -5.33 -1.22 -4.07
CA LEU A 161 -4.41 -1.62 -5.13
C LEU A 161 -3.19 -2.30 -4.49
N PRO A 162 -3.02 -3.62 -4.61
CA PRO A 162 -1.84 -4.31 -4.10
C PRO A 162 -0.59 -3.93 -4.90
N VAL A 163 0.56 -3.90 -4.23
CA VAL A 163 1.88 -3.83 -4.85
C VAL A 163 2.62 -5.10 -4.49
N ILE A 164 3.23 -5.76 -5.49
CA ILE A 164 4.03 -6.96 -5.29
C ILE A 164 5.35 -6.77 -6.02
N ILE A 165 6.46 -6.92 -5.30
CA ILE A 165 7.81 -6.88 -5.85
C ILE A 165 8.32 -8.31 -6.03
N ASP A 166 8.93 -8.58 -7.17
CA ASP A 166 9.56 -9.87 -7.43
C ASP A 166 10.79 -10.04 -6.52
N LEU A 167 10.80 -11.11 -5.73
CA LEU A 167 11.88 -11.41 -4.79
C LEU A 167 13.24 -11.55 -5.49
N LYS A 168 13.29 -12.11 -6.70
CA LYS A 168 14.55 -12.25 -7.44
C LYS A 168 15.07 -10.90 -7.89
N LEU A 169 14.20 -9.98 -8.33
CA LEU A 169 14.61 -8.60 -8.62
C LEU A 169 15.14 -7.91 -7.37
N LEU A 170 14.48 -8.07 -6.22
CA LEU A 170 14.95 -7.52 -4.94
C LEU A 170 16.35 -8.04 -4.58
N CYS A 171 16.57 -9.37 -4.64
CA CYS A 171 17.87 -9.97 -4.37
C CYS A 171 18.96 -9.53 -5.36
N ASN A 172 18.64 -9.50 -6.66
CA ASN A 172 19.58 -9.12 -7.70
C ASN A 172 19.99 -7.65 -7.58
N CYS A 173 19.03 -6.75 -7.35
CA CYS A 173 19.29 -5.33 -7.16
C CYS A 173 20.26 -5.10 -6.00
N TRP A 174 19.99 -5.72 -4.84
CA TRP A 174 20.88 -5.64 -3.68
C TRP A 174 22.25 -6.24 -3.97
N GLY A 175 22.31 -7.44 -4.57
CA GLY A 175 23.57 -8.12 -4.85
C GLY A 175 24.49 -7.37 -5.83
N LEU A 176 23.91 -6.62 -6.77
CA LEU A 176 24.66 -5.83 -7.75
C LEU A 176 25.08 -4.47 -7.21
N ASN A 177 24.21 -3.79 -6.45
CA ASN A 177 24.39 -2.38 -6.12
C ASN A 177 24.76 -2.14 -4.65
N GLY A 178 24.42 -3.06 -3.74
CA GLY A 178 24.47 -2.82 -2.29
C GLY A 178 23.47 -1.77 -1.80
N GLU A 179 22.54 -1.36 -2.66
CA GLU A 179 21.46 -0.40 -2.42
C GLU A 179 20.30 -0.68 -3.39
N PHE A 180 19.23 0.12 -3.32
CA PHE A 180 18.09 0.02 -4.22
C PHE A 180 17.94 1.31 -5.03
N PRO A 181 18.63 1.46 -6.18
CA PRO A 181 18.48 2.63 -7.02
C PRO A 181 17.02 2.81 -7.48
N VAL A 182 16.51 4.04 -7.39
CA VAL A 182 15.11 4.37 -7.73
C VAL A 182 14.71 4.08 -9.17
N GLU A 183 15.67 4.03 -10.09
CA GLU A 183 15.43 3.69 -11.50
C GLU A 183 15.46 2.18 -11.77
N ASP A 184 15.85 1.37 -10.78
CA ASP A 184 15.96 -0.08 -10.95
C ASP A 184 14.57 -0.70 -11.20
N GLU A 185 14.57 -1.85 -11.88
CA GLU A 185 13.36 -2.60 -12.22
C GLU A 185 12.64 -3.15 -10.98
N VAL A 186 13.32 -3.29 -9.84
CA VAL A 186 12.70 -3.65 -8.56
C VAL A 186 11.54 -2.72 -8.18
N PHE A 187 11.59 -1.44 -8.59
CA PHE A 187 10.55 -0.46 -8.33
C PHE A 187 9.53 -0.31 -9.47
N SER A 188 9.61 -1.09 -10.56
CA SER A 188 8.61 -1.04 -11.63
C SER A 188 7.19 -1.31 -11.12
N PRO A 189 6.94 -2.34 -10.26
CA PRO A 189 5.59 -2.57 -9.74
C PRO A 189 5.04 -1.39 -8.92
N LEU A 190 5.91 -0.65 -8.22
CA LEU A 190 5.49 0.55 -7.49
C LEU A 190 5.12 1.68 -8.45
N ARG A 191 5.91 1.91 -9.49
CA ARG A 191 5.62 2.93 -10.52
C ARG A 191 4.32 2.63 -11.24
N ASP A 192 4.13 1.39 -11.68
CA ASP A 192 2.90 0.94 -12.34
C ASP A 192 1.67 1.13 -11.45
N ALA A 193 1.81 0.85 -10.14
CA ALA A 193 0.75 1.09 -9.18
C ALA A 193 0.43 2.59 -9.05
N LEU A 194 1.44 3.46 -8.94
CA LEU A 194 1.24 4.91 -8.86
C LEU A 194 0.55 5.47 -10.11
N ASP A 195 0.93 4.99 -11.30
CA ASP A 195 0.27 5.35 -12.56
C ASP A 195 -1.20 4.87 -12.58
N THR A 196 -1.46 3.66 -12.09
CA THR A 196 -2.82 3.11 -11.95
C THR A 196 -3.67 3.95 -10.99
N LEU A 197 -3.11 4.41 -9.86
CA LEU A 197 -3.82 5.29 -8.92
C LEU A 197 -4.19 6.61 -9.60
N LEU A 198 -3.29 7.17 -10.43
CA LEU A 198 -3.55 8.39 -11.17
C LEU A 198 -4.66 8.18 -12.23
N GLU A 199 -4.65 7.08 -12.97
CA GLU A 199 -5.71 6.71 -13.92
C GLU A 199 -7.08 6.54 -13.22
N ALA A 200 -7.08 5.99 -12.00
CA ALA A 200 -8.30 5.77 -11.22
C ALA A 200 -8.99 7.07 -10.78
N THR A 201 -8.25 8.20 -10.71
CA THR A 201 -8.73 9.46 -10.10
C THR A 201 -10.02 9.98 -10.73
N GLU A 202 -10.13 10.04 -12.05
CA GLU A 202 -11.32 10.55 -12.73
C GLU A 202 -12.55 9.69 -12.45
N THR A 203 -12.35 8.38 -12.41
CA THR A 203 -13.43 7.41 -12.15
C THR A 203 -13.91 7.55 -10.71
N LEU A 204 -12.98 7.62 -9.75
CA LEU A 204 -13.29 7.81 -8.33
C LEU A 204 -13.97 9.16 -8.08
N ASP A 205 -13.49 10.24 -8.70
CA ASP A 205 -14.10 11.57 -8.57
C ASP A 205 -15.55 11.56 -9.09
N ALA A 206 -15.80 10.99 -10.27
CA ALA A 206 -17.14 10.86 -10.83
C ALA A 206 -18.06 10.00 -9.95
N MET A 207 -17.53 8.94 -9.34
CA MET A 207 -18.29 8.06 -8.46
C MET A 207 -18.75 8.73 -7.17
N PHE A 208 -17.98 9.67 -6.63
CA PHE A 208 -18.27 10.27 -5.31
C PHE A 208 -18.66 11.74 -5.36
N ARG A 209 -18.73 12.35 -6.55
CA ARG A 209 -19.19 13.74 -6.73
C ARG A 209 -20.60 13.95 -6.19
N ASP A 210 -21.52 13.05 -6.53
CA ASP A 210 -22.94 13.16 -6.18
C ASP A 210 -23.22 12.87 -4.69
N ALA A 211 -22.24 12.31 -3.97
CA ALA A 211 -22.33 12.09 -2.52
C ALA A 211 -22.47 13.40 -1.74
N ILE A 212 -22.01 14.50 -2.33
CA ILE A 212 -22.11 15.85 -1.77
C ILE A 212 -23.46 16.47 -2.13
N GLU A 213 -23.93 16.29 -3.36
CA GLU A 213 -25.13 16.95 -3.92
C GLU A 213 -26.47 16.44 -3.33
N THR A 214 -26.50 15.24 -2.76
CA THR A 214 -27.68 14.75 -1.98
C THR A 214 -27.88 15.46 -0.64
N ASN A 215 -27.14 16.56 -0.36
CA ASN A 215 -27.23 17.36 0.86
C ASN A 215 -27.83 18.76 0.67
N GLU A 216 -28.33 19.12 -0.50
CA GLU A 216 -29.25 20.26 -0.69
C GLU A 216 -30.70 19.78 -0.87
#